data_AF-A0A962A672-F1
#
_entry.id   AF-A0A962A672-F1
#
_cell.length_a   1.000
_cell.length_b   1.000
_cell.length_c   1.000
_cell.angle_alpha   90.00
_cell.angle_beta   90.00
_cell.angle_gamma   90.00
#
_symmetry.space_group_name_H-M   'P 1'
#
loop_
_entity.id
_entity.type
_entity.pdbx_description
1 polymer ?
#
loop_
_entity_poly.entity_id
_entity_poly.type
_entity_poly.pdbx_seq_one_letter_code
_entity_poly.pdbx_strand_id
1 'polypeptide(L)'
;MTKAKNKQGEPTIIKKYANRRLYDTGRSSYVTLEDLCEMVKEGHDFVVKDAKSGEDITRSVLTQIILDQESKGEDNLLPISFLRNLISFYGDSVQQVVPNYLETTLNMFVENQERVRAQINKSFEGMNMQGSIPGMPSSLEELNRQNMEMFERTMKMFTSFGVPGAQNGSKDD
;
A
#
# COMPACT_ATOMS: atom_id res chain seq x y z
N MET A 1 26.84 8.72 0.08
CA MET A 1 27.97 8.26 -0.74
C MET A 1 27.51 7.09 -1.60
N THR A 2 27.94 7.10 -2.86
CA THR A 2 28.00 6.00 -3.85
C THR A 2 26.70 5.26 -4.21
N LYS A 3 25.92 5.84 -5.15
CA LYS A 3 24.96 5.08 -5.99
C LYS A 3 25.76 4.19 -6.94
N ALA A 4 25.84 2.89 -6.65
CA ALA A 4 26.26 1.90 -7.65
C ALA A 4 25.11 1.74 -8.66
N LYS A 5 25.21 2.45 -9.79
CA LYS A 5 24.38 2.19 -10.97
C LYS A 5 24.87 0.90 -11.61
N ASN A 6 24.12 -0.20 -11.51
CA ASN A 6 24.33 -1.34 -12.40
C ASN A 6 24.14 -0.89 -13.85
N LYS A 7 24.92 -1.51 -14.75
CA LYS A 7 24.73 -1.41 -16.20
C LYS A 7 23.27 -1.71 -16.52
N GLN A 8 22.66 -0.82 -17.30
CA GLN A 8 21.22 -0.82 -17.61
C GLN A 8 20.73 -2.22 -18.03
N GLY A 9 19.90 -2.84 -17.19
CA GLY A 9 19.11 -4.03 -17.53
C GLY A 9 19.52 -5.36 -16.90
N GLU A 10 20.69 -5.48 -16.28
CA GLU A 10 21.12 -6.76 -15.67
C GLU A 10 20.85 -6.81 -14.15
N PRO A 11 20.30 -7.92 -13.63
CA PRO A 11 20.01 -8.07 -12.21
C PRO A 11 21.31 -8.15 -11.39
N THR A 12 21.29 -7.58 -10.19
CA THR A 12 22.45 -7.61 -9.28
C THR A 12 22.75 -9.03 -8.83
N ILE A 13 24.01 -9.46 -8.86
CA ILE A 13 24.37 -10.79 -8.35
C ILE A 13 24.68 -10.70 -6.86
N ILE A 14 23.96 -11.49 -6.07
CA ILE A 14 24.21 -11.68 -4.64
C ILE A 14 24.83 -13.06 -4.46
N LYS A 15 25.99 -13.14 -3.80
CA LYS A 15 26.63 -14.42 -3.46
C LYS A 15 26.27 -14.82 -2.03
N LYS A 16 25.68 -16.00 -1.86
CA LYS A 16 25.40 -16.58 -0.55
C LYS A 16 26.51 -17.51 -0.11
N TYR A 17 27.01 -17.30 1.10
CA TYR A 17 27.99 -18.16 1.74
C TYR A 17 27.32 -18.97 2.86
N ALA A 18 27.92 -20.11 3.22
CA ALA A 18 27.35 -21.08 4.15
C ALA A 18 26.92 -20.48 5.52
N ASN A 19 27.64 -19.48 6.03
CA ASN A 19 27.37 -18.86 7.34
C ASN A 19 26.37 -17.69 7.27
N ARG A 20 25.22 -17.85 6.61
CA ARG A 20 24.17 -16.81 6.42
C ARG A 20 24.64 -15.49 5.76
N ARG A 21 25.91 -15.38 5.36
CA ARG A 21 26.49 -14.16 4.78
C ARG A 21 26.03 -14.02 3.32
N LEU A 22 25.56 -12.84 2.98
CA LEU A 22 25.23 -12.45 1.61
C LEU A 22 26.19 -11.34 1.19
N TYR A 23 26.68 -11.42 -0.05
CA TYR A 23 27.61 -10.44 -0.61
C TYR A 23 27.05 -9.89 -1.91
N ASP A 24 26.80 -8.59 -1.93
CA ASP A 24 26.37 -7.86 -3.11
C ASP A 24 27.59 -7.56 -3.99
N THR A 25 27.60 -8.13 -5.20
CA THR A 25 28.70 -7.91 -6.15
C THR A 25 28.64 -6.56 -6.87
N GLY A 26 27.48 -5.92 -6.93
CA GLY A 26 27.31 -4.58 -7.51
C GLY A 26 27.82 -3.48 -6.57
N ARG A 27 27.49 -3.58 -5.27
CA ARG A 27 27.97 -2.65 -4.23
C ARG A 27 29.30 -3.05 -3.61
N SER A 28 29.77 -4.27 -3.87
CA SER A 28 30.97 -4.86 -3.28
C SER A 28 30.96 -4.90 -1.74
N SER A 29 29.78 -5.15 -1.15
CA SER A 29 29.55 -5.10 0.29
C SER A 29 28.77 -6.31 0.81
N TYR A 30 28.92 -6.61 2.10
CA TYR A 30 28.04 -7.57 2.76
C TYR A 30 26.66 -6.95 2.97
N VAL A 31 25.63 -7.77 2.78
CA VAL A 31 24.22 -7.40 2.94
C VAL A 31 23.49 -8.44 3.80
N THR A 32 22.35 -8.05 4.33
CA THR A 32 21.44 -8.87 5.14
C THR A 32 20.22 -9.30 4.33
N LEU A 33 19.35 -10.14 4.91
CA LEU A 33 18.06 -10.46 4.29
C LEU A 33 17.11 -9.26 4.31
N GLU A 34 17.21 -8.43 5.33
CA GLU A 34 16.50 -7.14 5.41
C GLU A 34 16.88 -6.22 4.24
N ASP A 35 18.17 -6.08 3.94
CA ASP A 35 18.63 -5.26 2.81
C ASP A 35 18.09 -5.80 1.48
N LEU A 36 18.06 -7.13 1.30
CA LEU A 36 17.46 -7.75 0.11
C LEU A 36 15.94 -7.52 0.05
N CYS A 37 15.25 -7.55 1.19
CA CYS A 37 13.83 -7.21 1.27
C CYS A 37 13.58 -5.77 0.83
N GLU A 38 14.41 -4.82 1.26
CA GLU A 38 14.37 -3.43 0.80
C GLU A 38 14.63 -3.32 -0.69
N MET A 39 15.62 -4.03 -1.23
CA MET A 39 15.87 -4.06 -2.68
C MET A 39 14.63 -4.52 -3.48
N VAL A 40 13.91 -5.55 -3.03
CA VAL A 40 12.65 -5.98 -3.68
C VAL A 40 11.60 -4.87 -3.62
N LYS A 41 11.44 -4.22 -2.45
CA LYS A 41 10.48 -3.11 -2.28
C LYS A 41 10.80 -1.89 -3.15
N GLU A 42 12.09 -1.64 -3.40
CA GLU A 42 12.58 -0.58 -4.28
C GLU A 42 12.49 -0.94 -5.77
N GLY A 43 12.11 -2.18 -6.12
CA GLY A 43 12.05 -2.67 -7.50
C GLY A 43 13.43 -2.96 -8.09
N HIS A 44 14.41 -3.29 -7.25
CA HIS A 44 15.75 -3.68 -7.68
C HIS A 44 15.86 -5.18 -7.87
N ASP A 45 15.95 -5.62 -9.12
CA ASP A 45 16.13 -7.03 -9.45
C ASP A 45 17.51 -7.55 -9.03
N PHE A 46 17.52 -8.75 -8.44
CA PHE A 46 18.73 -9.47 -8.09
C PHE A 46 18.58 -10.98 -8.27
N VAL A 47 19.73 -11.64 -8.43
CA VAL A 47 19.86 -13.09 -8.49
C VAL A 47 20.79 -13.53 -7.37
N VAL A 48 20.37 -14.52 -6.59
CA VAL A 48 21.22 -15.09 -5.53
C VAL A 48 21.85 -16.38 -6.01
N LYS A 49 23.18 -16.43 -5.97
CA LYS A 49 23.97 -17.62 -6.30
C LYS A 49 24.68 -18.17 -5.07
N ASP A 50 24.67 -19.48 -4.90
CA ASP A 50 25.52 -20.12 -3.91
C ASP A 50 27.00 -19.90 -4.27
N ALA A 51 27.79 -19.44 -3.31
CA ALA A 51 29.18 -19.07 -3.55
C ALA A 51 30.10 -20.28 -3.78
N LYS A 52 29.70 -21.49 -3.38
CA LYS A 52 30.47 -22.72 -3.58
C LYS A 52 30.07 -23.43 -4.86
N SER A 53 28.77 -23.65 -5.08
CA SER A 53 28.27 -24.40 -6.24
C SER A 53 27.98 -23.53 -7.46
N GLY A 54 27.72 -22.23 -7.27
CA GLY A 54 27.28 -21.32 -8.33
C GLY A 54 25.80 -21.47 -8.70
N GLU A 55 25.07 -22.35 -8.01
CA GLU A 55 23.65 -22.63 -8.23
C GLU A 55 22.78 -21.39 -7.96
N ASP A 56 21.75 -21.19 -8.79
CA ASP A 56 20.73 -20.17 -8.55
C ASP A 56 19.78 -20.62 -7.44
N ILE A 57 19.87 -19.93 -6.31
CA ILE A 57 19.08 -20.19 -5.10
C ILE A 57 18.14 -19.02 -4.80
N THR A 58 17.86 -18.15 -5.79
CA THR A 58 17.05 -16.94 -5.63
C THR A 58 15.69 -17.26 -5.04
N ARG A 59 15.01 -18.31 -5.53
CA ARG A 59 13.73 -18.76 -5.00
C ARG A 59 13.79 -19.08 -3.51
N SER A 60 14.80 -19.85 -3.09
CA SER A 60 14.96 -20.24 -1.69
C SER A 60 15.16 -19.03 -0.78
N VAL A 61 15.94 -18.05 -1.21
CA VAL A 61 16.20 -16.83 -0.45
C VAL A 61 14.97 -15.93 -0.40
N LEU A 62 14.23 -15.77 -1.49
CA LEU A 62 12.97 -15.01 -1.50
C LEU A 62 11.92 -15.65 -0.57
N THR A 63 11.79 -16.98 -0.58
CA THR A 63 10.92 -17.68 0.37
C THR A 63 11.35 -17.42 1.82
N GLN A 64 12.66 -17.44 2.10
CA GLN A 64 13.16 -17.12 3.44
C GLN A 64 12.80 -15.68 3.86
N ILE A 65 12.95 -14.70 2.96
CA ILE A 65 12.57 -13.30 3.24
C ILE A 65 11.08 -13.20 3.59
N ILE A 66 10.20 -13.89 2.84
CA ILE A 66 8.76 -13.89 3.09
C ILE A 66 8.44 -14.46 4.49
N LEU A 67 9.06 -15.58 4.86
CA LEU A 67 8.87 -16.20 6.16
C LEU A 67 9.37 -15.32 7.30
N ASP A 68 10.54 -14.70 7.15
CA ASP A 68 11.09 -13.79 8.15
C ASP A 68 10.18 -12.56 8.31
N GLN A 69 9.62 -12.03 7.23
CA GLN A 69 8.69 -10.89 7.27
C GLN A 69 7.36 -11.25 7.97
N GLU A 70 6.78 -12.41 7.67
CA GLU A 70 5.55 -12.90 8.29
C GLU A 70 5.74 -13.24 9.78
N SER A 71 6.96 -13.62 10.19
CA SER A 71 7.27 -13.91 11.61
C SER A 71 7.39 -12.67 12.51
N LYS A 72 7.58 -11.48 11.93
CA LYS A 72 7.79 -10.21 12.68
C LYS A 72 6.51 -9.62 13.28
N GLY A 73 5.33 -10.17 12.96
CA GLY A 73 4.13 -10.12 13.82
C GLY A 73 3.34 -8.81 13.91
N GLU A 74 3.74 -7.72 13.24
CA GLU A 74 2.97 -6.45 13.30
C GLU A 74 1.87 -6.33 12.24
N ASP A 75 2.00 -6.99 11.07
CA ASP A 75 0.94 -7.02 10.05
C ASP A 75 1.16 -8.22 9.11
N ASN A 76 0.65 -9.38 9.52
CA ASN A 76 0.70 -10.60 8.72
C ASN A 76 -0.12 -10.42 7.44
N LEU A 77 0.58 -10.34 6.30
CA LEU A 77 -0.06 -10.10 5.00
C LEU A 77 -0.79 -11.34 4.51
N LEU A 78 -0.34 -12.53 4.91
CA LEU A 78 -0.82 -13.81 4.37
C LEU A 78 -1.91 -14.43 5.26
N PRO A 79 -3.17 -14.53 4.80
CA PRO A 79 -4.22 -15.19 5.56
C PRO A 79 -3.93 -16.69 5.75
N ILE A 80 -4.35 -17.25 6.90
CA ILE A 80 -4.18 -18.69 7.19
C ILE A 80 -4.83 -19.57 6.11
N SER A 81 -5.98 -19.16 5.57
CA SER A 81 -6.66 -19.87 4.48
C SER A 81 -5.80 -19.94 3.21
N PHE A 82 -5.08 -18.86 2.89
CA PHE A 82 -4.16 -18.84 1.75
C PHE A 82 -2.99 -19.81 1.95
N LEU A 83 -2.37 -19.80 3.13
CA LEU A 83 -1.27 -20.73 3.46
C LEU A 83 -1.70 -22.19 3.36
N ARG A 84 -2.89 -22.54 3.88
CA ARG A 84 -3.44 -23.90 3.77
C ARG A 84 -3.65 -24.31 2.31
N ASN A 85 -4.27 -23.44 1.51
CA ASN A 85 -4.49 -23.71 0.09
C ASN A 85 -3.17 -23.89 -0.65
N LEU A 86 -2.18 -23.02 -0.38
CA LEU A 86 -0.85 -23.10 -0.97
C LEU A 86 -0.20 -24.47 -0.69
N ILE A 87 -0.30 -24.97 0.55
CA ILE A 87 0.20 -26.31 0.92
C ILE A 87 -0.57 -27.43 0.19
N SER A 88 -1.90 -27.37 0.16
CA SER A 88 -2.75 -28.37 -0.52
C SER A 88 -2.41 -28.50 -2.02
N PHE A 89 -2.08 -27.40 -2.68
CA PHE A 89 -1.70 -27.40 -4.09
C PHE A 89 -0.38 -28.12 -4.40
N TYR A 90 0.51 -28.33 -3.43
CA TYR A 90 1.71 -29.15 -3.63
C TYR A 90 1.42 -30.67 -3.59
N GLY A 91 0.27 -31.08 -3.01
CA GLY A 91 -0.13 -32.49 -2.86
C GLY A 91 -1.06 -33.00 -3.96
N ASP A 92 -1.86 -32.12 -4.58
CA ASP A 92 -2.71 -32.48 -5.72
C ASP A 92 -1.94 -32.32 -7.05
N SER A 93 -2.30 -33.13 -8.04
CA SER A 93 -1.67 -33.21 -9.39
C SER A 93 -1.72 -31.92 -10.24
N VAL A 94 -2.04 -30.78 -9.64
CA VAL A 94 -2.20 -29.46 -10.25
C VAL A 94 -0.88 -28.64 -10.23
N GLN A 95 0.26 -29.31 -10.02
CA GLN A 95 1.59 -28.71 -9.88
C GLN A 95 1.97 -27.71 -11.00
N GLN A 96 1.40 -27.85 -12.21
CA GLN A 96 1.73 -26.95 -13.33
C GLN A 96 0.74 -25.80 -13.55
N VAL A 97 -0.48 -25.85 -13.02
CA VAL A 97 -1.52 -24.84 -13.30
C VAL A 97 -1.53 -23.75 -12.22
N VAL A 98 -1.29 -24.10 -10.96
CA VAL A 98 -1.34 -23.17 -9.83
C VAL A 98 -0.31 -22.04 -9.92
N PRO A 99 0.98 -22.28 -10.29
CA PRO A 99 1.97 -21.21 -10.35
C PRO A 99 1.59 -20.09 -11.34
N ASN A 100 1.18 -20.46 -12.55
CA ASN A 100 0.83 -19.51 -13.61
C ASN A 100 -0.45 -18.72 -13.27
N TYR A 101 -1.44 -19.38 -12.64
CA TYR A 101 -2.67 -18.72 -12.23
C TYR A 101 -2.43 -17.72 -11.08
N LEU A 102 -1.60 -18.08 -10.11
CA LEU A 102 -1.23 -17.20 -9.00
C LEU A 102 -0.47 -15.98 -9.50
N GLU A 103 0.51 -16.16 -10.39
CA GLU A 103 1.25 -15.08 -11.02
C GLU A 103 0.33 -14.12 -11.78
N THR A 104 -0.58 -14.66 -12.60
CA THR A 104 -1.56 -13.86 -13.34
C THR A 104 -2.46 -13.05 -12.41
N THR A 105 -2.97 -13.68 -11.35
CA THR A 105 -3.89 -13.03 -10.40
C THR A 105 -3.17 -11.94 -9.59
N LEU A 106 -1.92 -12.19 -9.17
CA LEU A 106 -1.10 -11.20 -8.46
C LEU A 106 -0.76 -10.00 -9.36
N ASN A 107 -0.37 -10.25 -10.61
CA ASN A 107 -0.10 -9.18 -11.59
C ASN A 107 -1.35 -8.32 -11.83
N MET A 108 -2.53 -8.95 -12.00
CA MET A 108 -3.80 -8.24 -12.12
C MET A 108 -4.14 -7.42 -10.87
N PHE A 109 -3.85 -7.93 -9.67
CA PHE A 109 -4.08 -7.20 -8.43
C PHE A 109 -3.20 -5.94 -8.33
N VAL A 110 -1.90 -6.07 -8.64
CA VAL A 110 -0.95 -4.95 -8.65
C VAL A 110 -1.37 -3.89 -9.67
N GLU A 111 -1.67 -4.29 -10.90
CA GLU A 111 -2.16 -3.37 -11.95
C GLU A 111 -3.47 -2.66 -11.54
N ASN A 112 -4.40 -3.40 -10.92
CA ASN A 112 -5.67 -2.83 -10.47
C ASN A 112 -5.48 -1.81 -9.34
N GLN A 113 -4.56 -2.05 -8.40
CA GLN A 113 -4.25 -1.08 -7.35
C GLN A 113 -3.73 0.24 -7.94
N GLU A 114 -2.82 0.17 -8.91
CA GLU A 114 -2.30 1.36 -9.60
C GLU A 114 -3.40 2.10 -10.36
N ARG A 115 -4.28 1.36 -11.07
CA ARG A 115 -5.41 1.95 -11.80
C ARG A 115 -6.43 2.60 -10.87
N VAL A 116 -6.79 1.96 -9.76
CA VAL A 116 -7.72 2.52 -8.77
C VAL A 116 -7.13 3.79 -8.16
N ARG A 117 -5.85 3.77 -7.77
CA ARG A 117 -5.16 4.96 -7.26
C ARG A 117 -5.12 6.09 -8.29
N ALA A 118 -4.81 5.77 -9.55
CA ALA A 118 -4.82 6.74 -10.64
C ALA A 118 -6.21 7.31 -10.92
N GLN A 119 -7.27 6.51 -10.83
CA GLN A 119 -8.65 6.95 -10.99
C GLN A 119 -9.12 7.83 -9.83
N ILE A 120 -8.75 7.49 -8.59
CA ILE A 120 -9.04 8.32 -7.41
C ILE A 120 -8.32 9.65 -7.55
N ASN A 121 -7.01 9.65 -7.86
CA ASN A 121 -6.24 10.86 -8.08
C ASN A 121 -6.82 11.72 -9.20
N LYS A 122 -7.17 11.12 -10.35
CA LYS A 122 -7.77 11.82 -11.49
C LYS A 122 -9.17 12.37 -11.17
N SER A 123 -9.96 11.65 -10.37
CA SER A 123 -11.27 12.13 -9.90
C SER A 123 -11.11 13.27 -8.90
N PHE A 124 -10.09 13.21 -8.03
CA PHE A 124 -9.74 14.28 -7.10
C PHE A 124 -9.18 15.50 -7.83
N GLU A 125 -8.31 15.33 -8.82
CA GLU A 125 -7.82 16.40 -9.70
C GLU A 125 -8.97 17.01 -10.52
N GLY A 126 -9.88 16.19 -11.04
CA GLY A 126 -11.11 16.65 -11.69
C GLY A 126 -12.03 17.43 -10.75
N MET A 127 -12.08 17.05 -9.46
CA MET A 127 -12.79 17.80 -8.41
C MET A 127 -12.06 19.10 -8.03
N ASN A 128 -10.73 19.12 -8.02
CA ASN A 128 -9.92 20.30 -7.72
C ASN A 128 -9.88 21.31 -8.89
N MET A 129 -10.04 20.83 -10.12
CA MET A 129 -10.22 21.67 -11.32
C MET A 129 -11.63 22.29 -11.40
N GLN A 130 -12.62 21.71 -10.69
CA GLN A 130 -13.93 22.32 -10.47
C GLN A 130 -13.90 23.44 -9.40
N GLY A 131 -12.77 23.64 -8.71
CA GLY A 131 -12.56 24.68 -7.69
C GLY A 131 -11.59 25.81 -8.09
N SER A 132 -11.08 25.83 -9.33
CA SER A 132 -10.03 26.77 -9.77
C SER A 132 -10.41 27.66 -10.97
N ILE A 133 -11.70 27.73 -11.33
CA ILE A 133 -12.21 28.77 -12.25
C ILE A 133 -12.42 30.07 -11.44
N PRO A 134 -11.67 31.16 -11.71
CA PRO A 134 -11.90 32.44 -11.05
C PRO A 134 -13.31 32.94 -11.35
N GLY A 135 -14.17 33.07 -10.33
CA GLY A 135 -15.54 33.56 -10.47
C GLY A 135 -16.64 32.50 -10.52
N MET A 136 -16.33 31.21 -10.34
CA MET A 136 -17.33 30.17 -10.09
C MET A 136 -17.21 29.68 -8.64
N PRO A 137 -18.25 29.84 -7.79
CA PRO A 137 -18.19 29.36 -6.41
C PRO A 137 -18.09 27.84 -6.40
N SER A 138 -17.19 27.33 -5.56
CA SER A 138 -17.04 25.90 -5.35
C SER A 138 -18.38 25.31 -4.92
N SER A 139 -18.83 24.25 -5.59
CA SER A 139 -20.10 23.57 -5.27
C SER A 139 -20.18 23.11 -3.81
N LEU A 140 -19.04 22.95 -3.14
CA LEU A 140 -18.91 22.71 -1.70
C LEU A 140 -19.31 23.91 -0.82
N GLU A 141 -18.99 25.13 -1.24
CA GLU A 141 -19.33 26.35 -0.50
C GLU A 141 -20.84 26.64 -0.57
N GLU A 142 -21.47 26.37 -1.72
CA GLU A 142 -22.92 26.49 -1.90
C GLU A 142 -23.71 25.42 -1.12
N LEU A 143 -23.22 24.17 -1.09
CA LEU A 143 -23.81 23.10 -0.27
C LEU A 143 -23.67 23.38 1.23
N ASN A 144 -22.51 23.87 1.68
CA ASN A 144 -22.31 24.28 3.07
C ASN A 144 -23.20 25.48 3.44
N ARG A 145 -23.38 26.44 2.53
CA ARG A 145 -24.28 27.59 2.74
C ARG A 145 -25.74 27.17 2.83
N GLN A 146 -26.22 26.32 1.91
CA GLN A 146 -27.59 25.80 1.97
C GLN A 146 -27.84 24.98 3.24
N ASN A 147 -26.88 24.17 3.67
CA ASN A 147 -26.96 23.42 4.92
C ASN A 147 -27.01 24.36 6.15
N MET A 148 -26.21 25.43 6.18
CA MET A 148 -26.27 26.44 7.24
C MET A 148 -27.58 27.23 7.22
N GLU A 149 -28.10 27.62 6.07
CA GLU A 149 -29.38 28.33 5.95
C GLU A 149 -30.56 27.45 6.40
N MET A 150 -30.53 26.16 6.07
CA MET A 150 -31.52 25.20 6.53
C MET A 150 -31.43 24.98 8.05
N PHE A 151 -30.22 24.91 8.61
CA PHE A 151 -30.00 24.85 10.05
C PHE A 151 -30.47 26.12 10.75
N GLU A 152 -30.16 27.30 10.23
CA GLU A 152 -30.65 28.58 10.75
C GLU A 152 -32.17 28.67 10.69
N ARG A 153 -32.81 28.26 9.59
CA ARG A 153 -34.27 28.24 9.49
C ARG A 153 -34.89 27.26 10.48
N THR A 154 -34.29 26.08 10.64
CA THR A 154 -34.74 25.07 11.59
C THR A 154 -34.58 25.57 13.03
N MET A 155 -33.45 26.20 13.36
CA MET A 155 -33.21 26.82 14.65
C MET A 155 -34.14 27.99 14.90
N LYS A 156 -34.38 28.88 13.92
CA LYS A 156 -35.34 29.98 14.04
C LYS A 156 -36.77 29.48 14.23
N MET A 157 -37.17 28.41 13.54
CA MET A 157 -38.45 27.75 13.78
C MET A 157 -38.48 27.15 15.20
N PHE A 158 -37.42 26.46 15.62
CA PHE A 158 -37.32 25.86 16.95
C PHE A 158 -37.34 26.90 18.08
N THR A 159 -36.68 28.04 17.91
CA THR A 159 -36.70 29.16 18.86
C THR A 159 -37.98 30.00 18.77
N SER A 160 -38.64 30.04 17.61
CA SER A 160 -39.97 30.66 17.44
C SER A 160 -41.08 29.80 18.05
N PHE A 161 -40.83 28.50 18.23
CA PHE A 161 -41.60 27.58 19.07
C PHE A 161 -40.89 27.40 20.43
N GLY A 162 -40.55 28.51 21.07
CA GLY A 162 -40.13 28.50 22.46
C GLY A 162 -41.24 27.96 23.37
N VAL A 163 -40.89 26.92 24.12
CA VAL A 163 -41.43 26.58 25.44
C VAL A 163 -41.87 27.84 26.20
N PRO A 164 -43.08 27.87 26.79
CA PRO A 164 -43.50 28.99 27.62
C PRO A 164 -42.73 28.96 28.95
N GLY A 165 -42.06 30.06 29.27
CA GLY A 165 -41.64 30.36 30.64
C GLY A 165 -40.13 30.43 30.86
N ALA A 166 -39.55 31.61 30.62
CA ALA A 166 -38.42 32.10 31.41
C ALA A 166 -38.55 33.63 31.49
N GLN A 167 -39.39 34.10 32.42
CA GLN A 167 -39.39 35.48 32.88
C GLN A 167 -38.01 35.76 33.48
N ASN A 168 -37.22 36.60 32.80
CA ASN A 168 -36.02 37.19 33.36
C ASN A 168 -36.45 38.43 34.16
N GLY A 169 -36.08 38.45 35.43
CA GLY A 169 -36.40 39.55 36.34
C GLY A 169 -35.63 40.83 36.01
N SER A 170 -36.35 41.94 36.00
CA SER A 170 -35.85 43.31 36.16
C SER A 170 -36.87 44.05 37.02
N LYS A 171 -36.56 44.28 38.31
CA LYS A 171 -36.12 45.58 38.87
C LYS A 171 -37.18 46.69 38.78
N ASP A 172 -37.81 47.02 39.92
CA ASP A 172 -37.59 48.24 40.71
C ASP A 172 -38.83 48.57 41.59
N ASP A 173 -38.54 49.07 42.80
CA ASP A 173 -39.38 49.70 43.84
C ASP A 173 -40.43 48.88 44.65
#